data_AF-A0AAD7YGW4-F1
#
_entry.id   AF-A0AAD7YGW4-F1
#
_cell.length_a   1.000
_cell.length_b   1.000
_cell.length_c   1.000
_cell.angle_alpha   90.00
_cell.angle_beta   90.00
_cell.angle_gamma   90.00
#
_symmetry.space_group_name_H-M   'P 1'
#
loop_
_entity.id
_entity.type
_entity.pdbx_description
1 polymer ?
#
loop_
_entity_poly.entity_id
_entity_poly.type
_entity_poly.pdbx_seq_one_letter_code
_entity_poly.pdbx_strand_id
1 'polypeptide(L)'
;MAMQSKYDHPTSTYPYKIARRLNLLSVPRRTFYQSMEGMPSYTERGIRKSALRATPNDRVNDIAWPWVKRLIMLKKLYKNRFSPERLERIERMIESANATMYSKIANCVLDLKKQEGAKDLKKKKGWSESEWKKHMDYISQVARPKKTFLPPPIKRGKSMPLEALMPRIIEISSMPPFKCYIRESQDTWYRDPIKVPPKALKYVITERVTKLAAPRVLNEYY
;
A
#
# COMPACT_ATOMS: atom_id res chain seq x y z
N MET A 1 -3.11 -10.75 -27.71
CA MET A 1 -4.33 -10.06 -28.16
C MET A 1 -4.37 -8.70 -27.48
N ALA A 2 -4.21 -7.61 -28.24
CA ALA A 2 -4.24 -6.26 -27.69
C ALA A 2 -5.67 -5.93 -27.25
N MET A 3 -5.85 -5.44 -26.02
CA MET A 3 -7.15 -4.97 -25.55
C MET A 3 -7.54 -3.74 -26.35
N GLN A 4 -8.58 -3.85 -27.18
CA GLN A 4 -9.18 -2.70 -27.85
C GLN A 4 -9.77 -1.76 -26.78
N SER A 5 -9.30 -0.51 -26.77
CA SER A 5 -9.89 0.54 -25.96
C SER A 5 -11.31 0.81 -26.46
N LYS A 6 -12.26 0.98 -25.53
CA LYS A 6 -13.68 1.23 -25.85
C LYS A 6 -13.94 2.54 -26.62
N TYR A 7 -12.92 3.39 -26.74
CA TYR A 7 -12.97 4.69 -27.43
C TYR A 7 -11.65 4.94 -28.18
N ASP A 8 -11.74 5.56 -29.36
CA ASP A 8 -10.60 5.98 -30.16
C ASP A 8 -10.05 7.32 -29.67
N HIS A 9 -8.74 7.42 -29.52
CA HIS A 9 -8.10 8.67 -29.14
C HIS A 9 -8.22 9.72 -30.26
N PRO A 10 -8.43 11.01 -29.92
CA PRO A 10 -8.51 12.07 -30.92
C PRO A 10 -7.16 12.25 -31.65
N THR A 11 -7.09 11.73 -32.87
CA THR A 11 -6.00 11.94 -33.82
C THR A 11 -6.21 13.23 -34.61
N SER A 12 -5.16 13.69 -35.29
CA SER A 12 -5.21 14.91 -36.13
C SER A 12 -6.23 14.83 -37.29
N THR A 13 -6.83 13.66 -37.52
CA THR A 13 -7.81 13.38 -38.57
C THR A 13 -9.27 13.42 -38.07
N TYR A 14 -9.52 13.86 -36.83
CA TYR A 14 -10.89 13.98 -36.31
C TYR A 14 -11.71 15.06 -37.07
N PRO A 15 -13.01 14.83 -37.31
CA PRO A 15 -13.83 15.64 -38.22
C PRO A 15 -14.09 17.10 -37.78
N TYR A 16 -13.68 17.49 -36.57
CA TYR A 16 -13.80 18.86 -36.07
C TYR A 16 -12.61 19.25 -35.20
N LYS A 17 -12.30 20.55 -35.15
CA LYS A 17 -11.15 21.09 -34.44
C LYS A 17 -11.39 21.11 -32.94
N ILE A 18 -10.79 20.17 -32.21
CA ILE A 18 -10.89 20.08 -30.75
C ILE A 18 -9.91 21.09 -30.12
N ALA A 19 -10.42 21.97 -29.25
CA ALA A 19 -9.58 22.92 -28.51
C ALA A 19 -8.54 22.17 -27.64
N ARG A 20 -7.29 22.65 -27.61
CA ARG A 20 -6.15 22.00 -26.90
C ARG A 20 -6.49 21.60 -25.45
N ARG A 21 -7.23 22.45 -24.75
CA ARG A 21 -7.70 22.20 -23.37
C ARG A 21 -8.68 21.03 -23.30
N LEU A 22 -9.65 20.95 -24.22
CA LEU A 22 -10.60 19.84 -24.27
C LEU A 22 -9.90 18.53 -24.66
N ASN A 23 -8.89 18.59 -25.55
CA ASN A 23 -8.07 17.42 -25.90
C ASN A 23 -7.27 16.91 -24.68
N LEU A 24 -6.66 17.82 -23.91
CA LEU A 24 -5.99 17.50 -22.64
C LEU A 24 -6.93 16.91 -21.58
N LEU A 25 -8.21 17.29 -21.59
CA LEU A 25 -9.22 16.78 -20.66
C LEU A 25 -9.88 15.48 -21.15
N SER A 26 -9.92 15.24 -22.46
CA SER A 26 -10.42 13.99 -23.04
C SER A 26 -9.44 12.83 -22.92
N VAL A 27 -8.14 13.12 -22.77
CA VAL A 27 -7.19 12.12 -22.32
C VAL A 27 -7.57 11.76 -20.89
N PRO A 28 -8.04 10.52 -20.61
CA PRO A 28 -8.34 10.13 -19.25
C PRO A 28 -7.09 10.41 -18.42
N ARG A 29 -7.22 11.29 -17.41
CA ARG A 29 -6.14 11.51 -16.45
C ARG A 29 -5.75 10.12 -15.97
N ARG A 30 -4.46 9.81 -15.98
CA ARG A 30 -3.94 8.66 -15.24
C ARG A 30 -4.29 8.95 -13.78
N THR A 31 -5.49 8.55 -13.35
CA THR A 31 -5.71 8.08 -11.99
C THR A 31 -4.47 7.27 -11.65
N PHE A 32 -3.87 7.49 -10.48
CA PHE A 32 -2.88 6.57 -9.94
C PHE A 32 -3.58 5.21 -9.67
N TYR A 33 -4.08 4.54 -10.70
CA TYR A 33 -3.90 3.11 -10.77
C TYR A 33 -2.39 2.98 -10.78
N GLN A 34 -1.87 2.48 -9.67
CA GLN A 34 -0.54 1.94 -9.63
C GLN A 34 -0.48 0.94 -10.79
N SER A 35 0.09 1.39 -11.91
CA SER A 35 0.27 0.55 -13.08
C SER A 35 0.97 -0.69 -12.55
N MET A 36 0.46 -1.86 -12.91
CA MET A 36 1.19 -3.11 -12.66
C MET A 36 2.55 -3.10 -13.40
N GLU A 37 2.88 -2.07 -14.19
CA GLU A 37 4.25 -1.83 -14.67
C GLU A 37 5.23 -1.77 -13.51
N GLY A 38 6.14 -2.75 -13.50
CA GLY A 38 7.15 -2.92 -12.47
C GLY A 38 6.75 -3.89 -11.35
N MET A 39 5.52 -4.44 -11.34
CA MET A 39 5.16 -5.59 -10.49
C MET A 39 6.11 -6.76 -10.80
N PRO A 40 6.72 -7.38 -9.77
CA PRO A 40 7.50 -8.58 -9.95
C PRO A 40 6.61 -9.60 -10.64
N SER A 41 7.00 -10.00 -11.84
CA SER A 41 6.20 -10.92 -12.61
C SER A 41 6.05 -12.22 -11.83
N TYR A 42 4.82 -12.73 -11.74
CA TYR A 42 4.54 -14.01 -11.09
C TYR A 42 4.40 -15.11 -12.15
N THR A 43 4.73 -16.33 -11.76
CA THR A 43 4.38 -17.55 -12.50
C THR A 43 2.90 -17.88 -12.28
N GLU A 44 2.35 -18.77 -13.10
CA GLU A 44 0.96 -19.25 -12.98
C GLU A 44 0.64 -19.85 -11.59
N ARG A 45 1.67 -20.28 -10.87
CA ARG A 45 1.57 -20.81 -9.49
C ARG A 45 1.71 -19.73 -8.40
N GLY A 46 1.73 -18.45 -8.78
CA GLY A 46 1.88 -17.33 -7.85
C GLY A 46 3.29 -17.13 -7.30
N ILE A 47 4.31 -17.75 -7.91
CA ILE A 47 5.72 -17.58 -7.49
C ILE A 47 6.34 -16.45 -8.30
N ARG A 48 6.99 -15.47 -7.65
CA ARG A 48 7.74 -14.43 -8.37
C ARG A 48 8.81 -15.06 -9.27
N LYS A 49 8.89 -14.62 -10.53
CA LYS A 49 9.90 -15.09 -11.50
C LYS A 49 11.32 -14.76 -11.02
N SER A 50 11.50 -13.62 -10.34
CA SER A 50 12.76 -13.25 -9.70
C SER A 50 13.20 -14.27 -8.65
N ALA A 51 12.28 -14.81 -7.85
CA ALA A 51 12.60 -15.81 -6.85
C ALA A 51 13.10 -17.15 -7.45
N LEU A 52 12.83 -17.43 -8.73
CA LEU A 52 13.24 -18.67 -9.40
C LEU A 52 14.53 -18.51 -10.20
N ARG A 53 14.73 -17.35 -10.85
CA ARG A 53 15.80 -17.16 -11.85
C ARG A 53 16.45 -15.77 -11.84
N ALA A 54 16.30 -14.96 -10.78
CA ALA A 54 16.80 -13.58 -10.75
C ALA A 54 18.31 -13.45 -10.75
N THR A 55 18.77 -12.43 -11.47
CA THR A 55 20.08 -11.80 -11.23
C THR A 55 20.02 -10.93 -9.96
N PRO A 56 21.16 -10.59 -9.34
CA PRO A 56 21.19 -9.72 -8.15
C PRO A 56 20.45 -8.39 -8.34
N ASN A 57 20.47 -7.83 -9.56
CA ASN A 57 19.80 -6.58 -9.89
C ASN A 57 18.28 -6.67 -9.77
N ASP A 58 17.69 -7.80 -10.19
CA ASP A 58 16.24 -8.03 -10.09
C ASP A 58 15.78 -8.10 -8.63
N ARG A 59 16.63 -8.63 -7.73
CA ARG A 59 16.34 -8.67 -6.29
C ARG A 59 16.40 -7.29 -5.65
N VAL A 60 17.34 -6.45 -6.08
CA VAL A 60 17.44 -5.05 -5.62
C VAL A 60 16.20 -4.25 -6.07
N ASN A 61 15.76 -4.47 -7.30
CA ASN A 61 14.54 -3.86 -7.83
C ASN A 61 13.29 -4.32 -7.07
N ASP A 62 13.20 -5.60 -6.70
CA ASP A 62 12.11 -6.13 -5.86
C ASP A 62 12.09 -5.52 -4.45
N ILE A 63 13.26 -5.23 -3.87
CA ILE A 63 13.39 -4.58 -2.54
C ILE A 63 13.07 -3.07 -2.61
N ALA A 64 13.26 -2.45 -3.77
CA ALA A 64 12.93 -1.04 -4.01
C ALA A 64 11.41 -0.76 -3.99
N TRP A 65 10.59 -1.81 -3.83
CA TRP A 65 9.14 -1.73 -3.77
C TRP A 65 8.63 -0.83 -2.64
N PRO A 66 7.66 0.08 -2.90
CA PRO A 66 7.25 1.08 -1.93
C PRO A 66 6.74 0.51 -0.59
N TRP A 67 6.10 -0.66 -0.59
CA TRP A 67 5.58 -1.27 0.65
C TRP A 67 6.67 -2.00 1.45
N VAL A 68 7.52 -2.79 0.80
CA VAL A 68 8.64 -3.48 1.45
C VAL A 68 9.66 -2.46 1.96
N LYS A 69 9.98 -1.44 1.14
CA LYS A 69 10.83 -0.31 1.53
C LYS A 69 10.25 0.46 2.72
N ARG A 70 8.94 0.71 2.75
CA ARG A 70 8.26 1.32 3.91
C ARG A 70 8.40 0.47 5.17
N LEU A 71 8.21 -0.85 5.08
CA LEU A 71 8.37 -1.75 6.23
C LEU A 71 9.83 -1.82 6.73
N ILE A 72 10.81 -1.87 5.82
CA ILE A 72 12.24 -1.85 6.17
C ILE A 72 12.63 -0.52 6.84
N MET A 73 12.18 0.60 6.29
CA MET A 73 12.43 1.92 6.88
C MET A 73 11.78 2.04 8.27
N LEU A 74 10.56 1.52 8.42
CA LEU A 74 9.84 1.49 9.69
C LEU A 74 10.57 0.61 10.73
N LYS A 75 11.07 -0.56 10.34
CA LYS A 75 11.93 -1.41 11.21
C LYS A 75 13.20 -0.66 11.65
N LYS A 76 13.88 0.05 10.74
CA LYS A 76 15.10 0.82 11.05
C LYS A 76 14.83 1.98 12.00
N LEU A 77 13.78 2.76 11.75
CA LEU A 77 13.45 3.95 12.53
C LEU A 77 12.98 3.62 13.96
N TYR A 78 12.28 2.50 14.14
CA TYR A 78 11.65 2.14 15.40
C TYR A 78 12.28 0.92 16.09
N LYS A 79 13.50 0.52 15.68
CA LYS A 79 14.23 -0.63 16.23
C LYS A 79 14.34 -0.61 17.76
N ASN A 80 14.49 0.59 18.35
CA ASN A 80 14.69 0.76 19.79
C ASN A 80 13.44 1.30 20.50
N ARG A 81 12.34 1.52 19.76
CA ARG A 81 11.11 2.16 20.29
C ARG A 81 9.91 1.22 20.29
N PHE A 82 9.94 0.16 19.50
CA PHE A 82 8.91 -0.87 19.50
C PHE A 82 9.27 -2.02 20.42
N SER A 83 8.24 -2.64 21.00
CA SER A 83 8.38 -3.90 21.71
C SER A 83 8.92 -4.98 20.78
N PRO A 84 9.65 -5.98 21.32
CA PRO A 84 10.21 -7.07 20.53
C PRO A 84 9.13 -7.82 19.75
N GLU A 85 7.96 -8.06 20.34
CA GLU A 85 6.82 -8.71 19.66
C GLU A 85 6.32 -7.94 18.43
N ARG A 86 6.34 -6.60 18.50
CA ARG A 86 5.90 -5.74 17.41
C ARG A 86 6.93 -5.69 16.29
N LEU A 87 8.22 -5.69 16.64
CA LEU A 87 9.31 -5.85 15.68
C LEU A 87 9.23 -7.22 15.00
N GLU A 88 8.94 -8.28 15.75
CA GLU A 88 8.77 -9.64 15.21
C GLU A 88 7.59 -9.71 14.22
N ARG A 89 6.46 -9.05 14.51
CA ARG A 89 5.36 -8.96 13.53
C ARG A 89 5.75 -8.21 12.26
N ILE A 90 6.53 -7.13 12.39
CA ILE A 90 7.05 -6.39 11.23
C ILE A 90 8.05 -7.26 10.45
N GLU A 91 8.87 -8.05 11.12
CA GLU A 91 9.76 -9.04 10.50
C GLU A 91 8.96 -10.11 9.76
N ARG A 92 7.95 -10.72 10.39
CA ARG A 92 7.04 -11.67 9.73
C ARG A 92 6.31 -11.05 8.55
N MET A 93 5.93 -9.78 8.63
CA MET A 93 5.34 -9.06 7.49
C MET A 93 6.36 -8.83 6.38
N ILE A 94 7.59 -8.43 6.70
CA ILE A 94 8.69 -8.28 5.74
C ILE A 94 9.02 -9.64 5.11
N GLU A 95 9.05 -10.72 5.87
CA GLU A 95 9.26 -12.10 5.41
C GLU A 95 8.11 -12.59 4.52
N SER A 96 6.86 -12.31 4.90
CA SER A 96 5.69 -12.64 4.09
C SER A 96 5.63 -11.82 2.79
N ALA A 97 6.06 -10.56 2.83
CA ALA A 97 6.16 -9.68 1.67
C ALA A 97 7.35 -10.05 0.78
N ASN A 98 8.42 -10.56 1.41
CA ASN A 98 9.57 -11.21 0.80
C ASN A 98 9.34 -12.72 0.69
N ALA A 99 8.13 -13.22 0.38
CA ALA A 99 7.88 -14.64 0.16
C ALA A 99 8.87 -15.22 -0.89
N THR A 100 10.02 -15.69 -0.41
CA THR A 100 11.20 -16.07 -1.17
C THR A 100 11.82 -17.30 -0.50
N MET A 101 12.35 -18.14 -1.39
CA MET A 101 13.15 -19.36 -1.27
C MET A 101 13.46 -19.97 0.12
N TYR A 102 13.91 -19.22 1.14
CA TYR A 102 14.39 -19.78 2.40
C TYR A 102 13.31 -20.43 3.27
N SER A 103 12.10 -19.85 3.32
CA SER A 103 10.96 -20.50 4.00
C SER A 103 10.49 -21.75 3.25
N LYS A 104 10.70 -21.81 1.92
CA LYS A 104 10.45 -23.02 1.13
C LYS A 104 11.56 -24.04 1.27
N ILE A 105 12.84 -23.66 1.35
CA ILE A 105 13.97 -24.59 1.56
C ILE A 105 13.84 -25.28 2.91
N ALA A 106 13.51 -24.55 3.99
CA ALA A 106 13.29 -25.14 5.31
C ALA A 106 12.15 -26.18 5.32
N ASN A 107 11.09 -25.92 4.55
CA ASN A 107 9.97 -26.87 4.37
C ASN A 107 10.29 -28.00 3.37
N CYS A 108 11.12 -27.75 2.34
CA CYS A 108 11.58 -28.75 1.37
C CYS A 108 12.52 -29.78 2.01
N VAL A 109 13.35 -29.42 2.99
CA VAL A 109 14.19 -30.38 3.72
C VAL A 109 13.32 -31.38 4.52
N LEU A 110 12.20 -30.90 5.07
CA LEU A 110 11.21 -31.76 5.74
C LEU A 110 10.47 -32.68 4.75
N ASP A 111 10.18 -32.19 3.54
CA ASP A 111 9.51 -32.96 2.49
C ASP A 111 10.44 -33.95 1.77
N LEU A 112 11.74 -33.68 1.64
CA LEU A 112 12.73 -34.62 1.09
C LEU A 112 12.91 -35.85 1.99
N LYS A 113 12.94 -35.65 3.32
CA LYS A 113 12.90 -36.75 4.30
C LYS A 113 11.63 -37.60 4.18
N LYS A 114 10.49 -36.99 3.83
CA LYS A 114 9.24 -37.71 3.58
C LYS A 114 9.23 -38.42 2.23
N GLN A 115 9.85 -37.84 1.19
CA GLN A 115 9.93 -38.43 -0.15
C GLN A 115 10.86 -39.64 -0.26
N GLU A 116 11.97 -39.67 0.49
CA GLU A 116 12.84 -40.85 0.54
C GLU A 116 12.10 -42.09 1.07
N GLY A 117 11.14 -41.89 1.99
CA GLY A 117 10.23 -42.93 2.47
C GLY A 117 9.00 -43.19 1.59
N ALA A 118 8.80 -42.43 0.50
CA ALA A 118 7.55 -42.41 -0.26
C ALA A 118 7.71 -42.71 -1.76
N LYS A 119 8.61 -43.64 -2.11
CA LYS A 119 8.73 -44.17 -3.49
C LYS A 119 7.44 -44.82 -4.03
N ASP A 120 6.43 -45.04 -3.19
CA ASP A 120 5.13 -45.62 -3.56
C ASP A 120 4.08 -44.63 -4.10
N LEU A 121 4.34 -43.31 -4.13
CA LEU A 121 3.32 -42.31 -4.51
C LEU A 121 3.12 -42.10 -6.02
N LYS A 122 3.65 -42.98 -6.88
CA LYS A 122 3.44 -42.92 -8.34
C LYS A 122 2.10 -43.55 -8.73
N LYS A 123 1.02 -42.82 -8.50
CA LYS A 123 -0.22 -42.74 -9.31
C LYS A 123 -1.13 -41.77 -8.57
N LYS A 124 -1.50 -40.64 -9.18
CA LYS A 124 -2.60 -39.83 -8.65
C LYS A 124 -3.83 -40.73 -8.70
N LYS A 125 -4.22 -41.26 -7.55
CA LYS A 125 -5.42 -42.06 -7.39
C LYS A 125 -6.57 -41.21 -7.91
N GLY A 126 -7.19 -41.63 -9.01
CA GLY A 126 -8.43 -41.03 -9.46
C GLY A 126 -9.43 -41.08 -8.32
N TRP A 127 -10.37 -40.13 -8.29
CA TRP A 127 -11.39 -40.12 -7.25
C TRP A 127 -12.14 -41.44 -7.33
N SER A 128 -12.22 -42.15 -6.20
CA SER A 128 -13.16 -43.25 -6.10
C SER A 128 -14.58 -42.70 -6.22
N GLU A 129 -15.53 -43.52 -6.66
CA GLU A 129 -16.92 -43.11 -6.85
C GLU A 129 -17.56 -42.55 -5.56
N SER A 130 -17.13 -43.08 -4.40
CA SER A 130 -17.54 -42.57 -3.09
C SER A 130 -16.95 -41.18 -2.75
N GLU A 131 -15.68 -40.93 -3.11
CA GLU A 131 -15.05 -39.62 -2.94
C GLU A 131 -15.69 -38.59 -3.87
N TRP A 132 -16.00 -38.99 -5.11
CA TRP A 132 -16.69 -38.14 -6.08
C TRP A 132 -18.09 -37.75 -5.59
N LYS A 133 -18.84 -38.71 -5.05
CA LYS A 133 -20.15 -38.44 -4.43
C LYS A 133 -20.05 -37.45 -3.26
N LYS A 134 -19.10 -37.65 -2.34
CA LYS A 134 -18.83 -36.69 -1.25
C LYS A 134 -18.47 -35.29 -1.76
N HIS A 135 -17.73 -35.21 -2.86
CA HIS A 135 -17.37 -33.94 -3.49
C HIS A 135 -18.60 -33.21 -4.03
N MET A 136 -19.45 -33.94 -4.75
CA MET A 136 -20.70 -33.41 -5.30
C MET A 136 -21.64 -32.96 -4.18
N ASP A 137 -21.75 -33.73 -3.11
CA ASP A 137 -22.55 -33.36 -1.93
C ASP A 137 -22.02 -32.06 -1.30
N TYR A 138 -20.70 -31.93 -1.13
CA TYR A 138 -20.09 -30.69 -0.63
C TYR A 138 -20.36 -29.50 -1.54
N ILE A 139 -20.17 -29.64 -2.86
CA ILE A 139 -20.48 -28.59 -3.83
C ILE A 139 -21.95 -28.20 -3.74
N SER A 140 -22.87 -29.18 -3.62
CA SER A 140 -24.30 -28.92 -3.46
C SER A 140 -24.62 -28.13 -2.19
N GLN A 141 -23.89 -28.37 -1.09
CA GLN A 141 -24.04 -27.62 0.16
C GLN A 141 -23.55 -26.18 0.04
N VAL A 142 -22.39 -25.97 -0.62
CA VAL A 142 -21.81 -24.64 -0.84
C VAL A 142 -22.62 -23.82 -1.83
N ALA A 143 -23.22 -24.47 -2.84
CA ALA A 143 -24.06 -23.83 -3.84
C ALA A 143 -25.43 -23.38 -3.29
N ARG A 144 -25.82 -23.83 -2.09
CA ARG A 144 -27.06 -23.32 -1.45
C ARG A 144 -26.90 -21.82 -1.17
N PRO A 145 -27.90 -21.00 -1.48
CA PRO A 145 -27.92 -19.60 -1.09
C PRO A 145 -27.61 -19.47 0.40
N LYS A 146 -26.67 -18.58 0.74
CA LYS A 146 -26.31 -18.33 2.14
C LYS A 146 -27.56 -17.92 2.89
N LYS A 147 -27.81 -18.53 4.05
CA LYS A 147 -28.90 -18.11 4.94
C LYS A 147 -28.69 -16.64 5.28
N THR A 148 -29.66 -15.80 4.96
CA THR A 148 -29.67 -14.39 5.33
C THR A 148 -30.09 -14.28 6.79
N PHE A 149 -29.11 -14.05 7.67
CA PHE A 149 -29.39 -13.73 9.06
C PHE A 149 -29.62 -12.23 9.15
N LEU A 150 -30.88 -11.82 9.03
CA LEU A 150 -31.23 -10.43 9.32
C LEU A 150 -30.88 -10.16 10.79
N PRO A 151 -30.16 -9.08 11.11
CA PRO A 151 -29.93 -8.72 12.50
C PRO A 151 -31.30 -8.55 13.18
N PRO A 152 -31.44 -8.96 14.45
CA PRO A 152 -32.67 -8.68 15.17
C PRO A 152 -32.93 -7.16 15.15
N PRO A 153 -34.20 -6.72 15.07
CA PRO A 153 -34.51 -5.30 15.07
C PRO A 153 -33.89 -4.63 16.30
N ILE A 154 -33.16 -3.54 16.07
CA ILE A 154 -32.54 -2.78 17.15
C ILE A 154 -33.66 -2.23 18.03
N LYS A 155 -33.83 -2.80 19.23
CA LYS A 155 -34.69 -2.24 20.26
C LYS A 155 -34.03 -0.96 20.77
N ARG A 156 -34.35 0.17 20.14
CA ARG A 156 -33.98 1.49 20.68
C ARG A 156 -34.65 1.61 22.05
N GLY A 157 -33.89 2.01 23.07
CA GLY A 157 -34.42 2.21 24.42
C GLY A 157 -35.49 3.31 24.45
N LYS A 158 -36.08 3.53 25.63
CA LYS A 158 -37.01 4.65 25.85
C LYS A 158 -36.30 5.95 25.47
N SER A 159 -36.92 6.76 24.60
CA SER A 159 -36.43 8.10 24.27
C SER A 159 -36.41 8.96 25.54
N MET A 160 -35.28 9.58 25.86
CA MET A 160 -35.20 10.55 26.95
C MET A 160 -35.54 11.96 26.43
N PRO A 161 -36.26 12.78 27.20
CA PRO A 161 -36.52 14.17 26.83
C PRO A 161 -35.20 14.96 26.77
N LEU A 162 -35.15 15.98 25.91
CA LEU A 162 -33.94 16.78 25.67
C LEU A 162 -33.40 17.40 26.96
N GLU A 163 -34.28 17.89 27.82
CA GLU A 163 -33.95 18.52 29.10
C GLU A 163 -33.09 17.61 29.99
N ALA A 164 -33.42 16.31 30.05
CA ALA A 164 -32.66 15.33 30.82
C ALA A 164 -31.28 15.03 30.21
N LEU A 165 -31.09 15.30 28.91
CA LEU A 165 -29.82 15.10 28.20
C LEU A 165 -28.91 16.33 28.25
N MET A 166 -29.47 17.52 28.50
CA MET A 166 -28.72 18.79 28.49
C MET A 166 -27.46 18.79 29.39
N PRO A 167 -27.50 18.29 30.64
CA PRO A 167 -26.31 18.29 31.50
C PRO A 167 -25.14 17.49 30.88
N ARG A 168 -25.46 16.33 30.29
CA ARG A 168 -24.46 15.46 29.67
C ARG A 168 -23.95 16.02 28.34
N ILE A 169 -24.82 16.67 27.57
CA ILE A 169 -24.43 17.37 26.34
C ILE A 169 -23.45 18.50 26.68
N ILE A 170 -23.74 19.29 27.72
CA ILE A 170 -22.85 20.35 28.20
C ILE A 170 -21.49 19.77 28.62
N GLU A 171 -21.49 18.67 29.36
CA GLU A 171 -20.27 17.97 29.77
C GLU A 171 -19.44 17.48 28.55
N ILE A 172 -20.08 16.89 27.54
CA ILE A 172 -19.40 16.44 26.30
C ILE A 172 -18.93 17.63 25.45
N SER A 173 -19.68 18.73 25.46
CA SER A 173 -19.31 19.96 24.76
C SER A 173 -18.11 20.67 25.41
N SER A 174 -17.86 20.40 26.70
CA SER A 174 -16.69 20.91 27.38
C SER A 174 -15.43 20.21 26.88
N MET A 175 -14.38 20.98 26.62
CA MET A 175 -13.12 20.44 26.12
C MET A 175 -12.46 19.58 27.21
N PRO A 176 -12.14 18.29 26.95
CA PRO A 176 -11.54 17.44 27.96
C PRO A 176 -10.14 17.94 28.33
N PRO A 177 -9.79 18.04 29.63
CA PRO A 177 -8.51 18.62 30.07
C PRO A 177 -7.29 17.79 29.62
N PHE A 178 -7.49 16.52 29.27
CA PHE A 178 -6.43 15.61 28.81
C PHE A 178 -6.30 15.52 27.28
N LYS A 179 -7.23 16.11 26.52
CA LYS A 179 -7.12 16.29 25.06
C LYS A 179 -6.68 17.72 24.75
N CYS A 180 -5.60 18.16 25.38
CA CYS A 180 -4.81 19.24 24.79
C CYS A 180 -4.26 18.67 23.48
N TYR A 181 -4.81 19.08 22.34
CA TYR A 181 -4.05 19.01 21.10
C TYR A 181 -2.72 19.69 21.40
N ILE A 182 -1.63 18.92 21.40
CA ILE A 182 -0.29 19.46 21.49
C ILE A 182 -0.25 20.56 20.43
N ARG A 183 -0.01 21.83 20.83
CA ARG A 183 0.18 22.91 19.87
C ARG A 183 1.21 22.43 18.85
N GLU A 184 0.93 22.57 17.57
CA GLU A 184 1.87 22.19 16.49
C GLU A 184 3.29 22.76 16.77
N SER A 185 3.39 23.91 17.47
CA SER A 185 4.64 24.52 17.95
C SER A 185 5.52 23.67 18.89
N GLN A 186 5.01 22.59 19.47
CA GLN A 186 5.76 21.68 20.35
C GLN A 186 6.11 20.34 19.68
N ASP A 187 5.68 20.13 18.44
CA ASP A 187 6.12 18.98 17.68
C ASP A 187 7.59 19.15 17.26
N THR A 188 8.40 18.11 17.53
CA THR A 188 9.84 18.09 17.20
C THR A 188 10.17 18.33 15.72
N TRP A 189 9.18 18.20 14.84
CA TRP A 189 9.28 18.36 13.39
C TRP A 189 8.68 19.68 12.89
N TYR A 190 7.97 20.44 13.72
CA TYR A 190 7.42 21.73 13.36
C TYR A 190 8.51 22.80 13.36
N ARG A 191 8.67 23.48 12.22
CA ARG A 191 9.57 24.63 12.06
C ARG A 191 8.71 25.86 11.81
N ASP A 192 8.70 26.79 12.77
CA ASP A 192 8.06 28.08 12.59
C ASP A 192 8.65 28.79 11.34
N PRO A 193 7.84 29.15 10.34
CA PRO A 193 8.34 29.78 9.11
C PRO A 193 8.92 31.18 9.36
N ILE A 194 8.56 31.81 10.48
CA ILE A 194 9.07 33.12 10.92
C ILE A 194 10.38 32.98 11.70
N LYS A 195 10.59 31.84 12.38
CA LYS A 195 11.73 31.65 13.29
C LYS A 195 12.94 31.15 12.52
N VAL A 196 13.81 32.08 12.16
CA VAL A 196 15.08 31.79 11.49
C VAL A 196 16.09 31.23 12.52
N PRO A 197 16.86 30.17 12.20
CA PRO A 197 17.88 29.65 13.12
C PRO A 197 18.95 30.72 13.40
N PRO A 198 19.48 30.82 14.63
CA PRO A 198 20.38 31.92 15.03
C PRO A 198 21.68 31.98 14.23
N LYS A 199 22.11 30.86 13.61
CA LYS A 199 23.26 30.84 12.70
C LYS A 199 22.98 31.50 11.35
N ALA A 200 21.74 31.45 10.87
CA ALA A 200 21.37 32.09 9.61
C ALA A 200 21.30 33.62 9.74
N LEU A 201 21.03 34.15 10.94
CA LEU A 201 21.14 35.59 11.24
C LEU A 201 22.59 36.11 11.16
N LYS A 202 23.58 35.22 11.34
CA LYS A 202 25.01 35.53 11.26
C LYS A 202 25.62 35.19 9.90
N TYR A 203 24.83 34.75 8.94
CA TYR A 203 25.33 34.33 7.65
C TYR A 203 25.82 35.55 6.85
N VAL A 204 27.09 35.53 6.48
CA VAL A 204 27.68 36.52 5.58
C VAL A 204 27.55 36.00 4.15
N ILE A 205 26.98 36.83 3.27
CA ILE A 205 26.77 36.48 1.87
C ILE A 205 28.13 36.28 1.18
N THR A 206 28.28 35.18 0.44
CA THR A 206 29.50 34.91 -0.33
C THR A 206 29.59 35.79 -1.59
N GLU A 207 30.80 36.10 -2.03
CA GLU A 207 31.06 36.92 -3.24
C GLU A 207 30.39 36.37 -4.51
N ARG A 208 30.23 35.05 -4.60
CA ARG A 208 29.52 34.41 -5.71
C ARG A 208 28.03 34.76 -5.70
N VAL A 209 27.41 34.78 -4.52
CA VAL A 209 25.99 35.10 -4.36
C VAL A 209 25.75 36.59 -4.59
N THR A 210 26.66 37.47 -4.15
CA THR A 210 26.58 38.91 -4.48
C THR A 210 26.68 39.14 -5.99
N LYS A 211 27.59 38.43 -6.68
CA LYS A 211 27.71 38.50 -8.16
C LYS A 211 26.48 37.97 -8.90
N LEU A 212 25.79 36.97 -8.34
CA LEU A 212 24.56 36.42 -8.92
C LEU A 212 23.32 37.29 -8.64
N ALA A 213 23.29 37.96 -7.50
CA ALA A 213 22.23 38.90 -7.11
C ALA A 213 22.37 40.25 -7.81
N ALA A 214 23.53 40.55 -8.40
CA ALA A 214 23.72 41.74 -9.22
C ALA A 214 22.72 41.71 -10.38
N PRO A 215 21.98 42.82 -10.62
CA PRO A 215 21.03 42.89 -11.72
C PRO A 215 21.78 42.65 -13.03
N ARG A 216 21.32 41.67 -13.80
CA ARG A 216 21.81 41.50 -15.17
C ARG A 216 21.21 42.62 -16.00
N VAL A 217 22.08 43.47 -16.55
CA VAL A 217 21.67 44.39 -17.62
C VAL A 217 21.24 43.51 -18.79
N LEU A 218 19.93 43.39 -18.99
CA LEU A 218 19.40 42.85 -20.22
C LEU A 218 19.68 43.90 -21.28
N ASN A 219 20.73 43.71 -22.07
CA ASN A 219 20.91 44.49 -23.28
C ASN A 219 19.72 44.16 -24.19
N GLU A 220 18.73 45.04 -24.20
CA GLU A 220 17.68 45.07 -25.20
C GLU A 220 18.35 45.41 -26.54
N TYR A 221 18.78 44.38 -27.26
CA TYR A 221 19.11 44.51 -28.67
C TYR A 221 17.80 44.77 -29.42
N TYR A 222 17.59 46.04 -29.77
CA TYR A 222 16.80 46.43 -30.94
C TYR A 222 17.65 46.26 -32.21
#